data_AF-A0A453NMC7-F1
#
_entry.id   AF-A0A453NMC7-F1
#
_cell.length_a   1.000
_cell.length_b   1.000
_cell.length_c   1.000
_cell.angle_alpha   90.00
_cell.angle_beta   90.00
_cell.angle_gamma   90.00
#
_symmetry.space_group_name_H-M   'P 1'
#
loop_
_entity.id
_entity.type
_entity.pdbx_description
1 polymer ?
#
loop_
_entity_poly.entity_id
_entity_poly.type
_entity_poly.pdbx_seq_one_letter_code
_entity_poly.pdbx_strand_id
1 'polypeptide(L)'
;MHLGLGRRHTDCHLRCLASVVSDHSPLWLDCSPTCTVRRRFHFEDFWLRLPGFHDTVATAWGSVHDPDPFRRLMMRLQATARMLTSWSAKSTGCIRDKMTISHELISRFDKAQEDRVLSPPEDWLRKQLKIAYLGLASLERTIARQRARITTLKDGDANTAFFHRQCSYRRQKNHIHALTANGHVTTGRRRWRGQRSPTSTNSSAVLPQATARWTLITSLSLATWQALTSRSAQRKYGTPSNS
;
A
#
# COMPACT_ATOMS: atom_id res chain seq x y z
N MET A 1 27.81 -31.16 1.81
CA MET A 1 26.61 -31.19 2.67
C MET A 1 25.95 -29.82 2.62
N HIS A 2 24.75 -29.78 2.03
CA HIS A 2 23.96 -28.59 1.79
C HIS A 2 23.15 -28.29 3.05
N LEU A 3 23.49 -27.24 3.82
CA LEU A 3 22.63 -26.77 4.91
C LEU A 3 21.76 -25.63 4.39
N GLY A 4 20.51 -25.98 4.11
CA GLY A 4 19.46 -25.06 3.70
C GLY A 4 19.09 -24.10 4.83
N LEU A 5 19.57 -22.86 4.73
CA LEU A 5 18.94 -21.71 5.39
C LEU A 5 17.78 -21.22 4.51
N GLY A 6 16.80 -22.10 4.33
CA GLY A 6 15.54 -21.81 3.66
C GLY A 6 14.59 -21.08 4.60
N ARG A 7 14.41 -19.78 4.37
CA ARG A 7 13.19 -19.00 4.66
C ARG A 7 12.59 -19.19 6.07
N ARG A 8 12.96 -18.40 7.08
CA ARG A 8 12.09 -18.28 8.29
C ARG A 8 12.15 -17.01 9.14
N HIS A 9 12.93 -15.98 8.79
CA HIS A 9 13.01 -14.79 9.63
C HIS A 9 13.03 -13.50 8.81
N THR A 10 11.85 -13.00 8.43
CA THR A 10 11.70 -11.73 7.69
C THR A 10 11.78 -10.49 8.59
N ASP A 11 11.68 -10.66 9.91
CA ASP A 11 11.63 -9.56 10.87
C ASP A 11 12.57 -9.86 12.07
N CYS A 12 13.86 -10.07 11.80
CA CYS A 12 14.88 -10.15 12.85
C CYS A 12 15.84 -8.96 12.75
N HIS A 13 16.28 -8.46 13.90
CA HIS A 13 17.10 -7.28 14.00
C HIS A 13 18.39 -7.57 14.78
N LEU A 14 19.55 -7.35 14.16
CA LEU A 14 20.86 -7.50 14.80
C LEU A 14 21.39 -6.13 15.28
N ARG A 15 21.81 -6.00 16.55
CA ARG A 15 22.48 -4.80 17.11
C ARG A 15 23.80 -5.17 17.74
N CYS A 16 24.84 -4.35 17.54
CA CYS A 16 25.97 -4.34 18.48
C CYS A 16 25.51 -3.69 19.79
N LEU A 17 25.76 -4.37 20.90
CA LEU A 17 25.70 -3.76 22.22
C LEU A 17 27.00 -3.00 22.48
N ALA A 18 26.92 -1.96 23.30
CA ALA A 18 28.09 -1.19 23.70
C ALA A 18 29.07 -2.13 24.40
N SER A 19 30.33 -2.11 23.95
CA SER A 19 31.37 -2.80 24.69
C SER A 19 31.84 -1.91 25.83
N VAL A 20 31.78 -2.46 27.04
CA VAL A 20 32.11 -1.71 28.27
C VAL A 20 33.53 -2.03 28.74
N VAL A 21 34.04 -3.24 28.49
CA VAL A 21 35.29 -3.73 29.09
C VAL A 21 36.16 -4.57 28.13
N SER A 22 35.67 -4.91 26.95
CA SER A 22 36.42 -5.70 25.95
C SER A 22 36.45 -4.99 24.59
N ASP A 23 37.42 -5.30 23.78
CA ASP A 23 37.48 -5.05 22.34
C ASP A 23 36.41 -5.81 21.53
N HIS A 24 35.63 -6.70 22.16
CA HIS A 24 34.52 -7.41 21.55
C HIS A 24 33.14 -6.83 21.94
N SER A 25 32.36 -6.40 20.94
CA SER A 25 30.97 -5.97 21.14
C SER A 25 29.99 -7.15 20.97
N PRO A 26 29.19 -7.51 22.00
CA PRO A 26 28.22 -8.59 21.86
C PRO A 26 27.12 -8.22 20.85
N LEU A 27 26.74 -9.19 20.02
CA LEU A 27 25.66 -9.05 19.03
C LEU A 27 24.33 -9.50 19.63
N TRP A 28 23.36 -8.60 19.71
CA TRP A 28 21.98 -8.89 20.11
C TRP A 28 21.11 -9.11 18.88
N LEU A 29 20.61 -10.34 18.70
CA LEU A 29 19.62 -10.66 17.68
C LEU A 29 18.21 -10.64 18.30
N ASP A 30 17.44 -9.60 17.98
CA ASP A 30 16.03 -9.51 18.33
C ASP A 30 15.19 -10.23 17.27
N CYS A 31 14.66 -11.41 17.64
CA CYS A 31 13.73 -12.19 16.84
C CYS A 31 12.27 -11.97 17.23
N SER A 32 11.96 -11.00 18.09
CA SER A 32 10.57 -10.80 18.50
C SER A 32 9.73 -10.34 17.31
N PRO A 33 8.57 -10.97 17.06
CA PRO A 33 7.71 -10.55 15.98
C PRO A 33 7.30 -9.10 16.25
N THR A 34 7.73 -8.18 15.40
CA THR A 34 7.29 -6.79 15.48
C THR A 34 5.76 -6.79 15.52
N CYS A 35 5.19 -6.20 16.58
CA CYS A 35 3.76 -6.13 16.84
C CYS A 35 2.99 -5.97 15.52
N THR A 36 1.97 -6.78 15.27
CA THR A 36 1.18 -6.79 14.03
C THR A 36 0.72 -5.36 13.72
N VAL A 37 1.50 -4.66 12.89
CA VAL A 37 1.20 -3.27 12.56
C VAL A 37 -0.11 -3.33 11.78
N ARG A 38 -1.13 -2.60 12.26
CA ARG A 38 -2.41 -2.46 11.54
C ARG A 38 -2.09 -2.23 10.07
N ARG A 39 -2.67 -3.05 9.19
CA ARG A 39 -2.47 -2.94 7.74
C ARG A 39 -2.73 -1.50 7.35
N ARG A 40 -1.70 -0.83 6.85
CA ARG A 40 -1.81 0.54 6.37
C ARG A 40 -2.60 0.52 5.07
N PHE A 41 -3.41 1.56 4.87
CA PHE A 41 -4.04 1.77 3.58
C PHE A 41 -2.96 1.99 2.53
N HIS A 42 -3.06 1.26 1.43
CA HIS A 42 -2.25 1.43 0.24
C HIS A 42 -3.20 1.65 -0.92
N PHE A 43 -3.07 2.81 -1.56
CA PHE A 43 -3.78 3.07 -2.80
C PHE A 43 -3.16 2.23 -3.91
N GLU A 44 -3.99 1.51 -4.66
CA GLU A 44 -3.55 0.73 -5.81
C GLU A 44 -3.95 1.46 -7.09
N ASP A 45 -2.98 1.71 -7.99
CA ASP A 45 -3.18 2.56 -9.17
C ASP A 45 -4.27 2.02 -10.12
N PHE A 46 -4.38 0.69 -10.22
CA PHE A 46 -5.36 0.05 -11.09
C PHE A 46 -6.81 0.35 -10.70
N TRP A 47 -7.07 0.79 -9.46
CA TRP A 47 -8.42 1.19 -9.04
C TRP A 47 -9.01 2.30 -9.91
N LEU A 48 -8.16 3.18 -10.46
CA LEU A 48 -8.59 4.25 -11.36
C LEU A 48 -9.29 3.74 -12.64
N ARG A 49 -9.04 2.49 -13.02
CA ARG A 49 -9.57 1.86 -14.24
C ARG A 49 -10.82 1.02 -13.96
N LEU A 50 -11.18 0.84 -12.69
CA LEU A 50 -12.33 0.03 -12.33
C LEU A 50 -13.60 0.88 -12.25
N PRO A 51 -14.74 0.35 -12.73
CA PRO A 51 -16.01 1.05 -12.61
C PRO A 51 -16.40 1.25 -11.15
N GLY A 52 -16.99 2.40 -10.83
CA GLY A 52 -17.43 2.76 -9.48
C GLY A 52 -16.34 3.34 -8.57
N PHE A 53 -15.09 3.48 -9.04
CA PHE A 53 -14.03 4.14 -8.28
C PHE A 53 -14.39 5.60 -7.96
N HIS A 54 -14.72 6.38 -8.99
CA HIS A 54 -15.05 7.81 -8.85
C HIS A 54 -16.27 8.04 -7.98
N ASP A 55 -17.29 7.18 -8.11
CA ASP A 55 -18.51 7.27 -7.30
C ASP A 55 -18.20 6.99 -5.82
N THR A 56 -17.43 5.94 -5.54
CA THR A 56 -17.00 5.59 -4.17
C THR A 56 -16.23 6.74 -3.51
N VAL A 57 -15.36 7.38 -4.28
CA VAL A 57 -14.63 8.59 -3.88
C VAL A 57 -15.62 9.72 -3.59
N ALA A 58 -16.49 10.09 -4.55
CA ALA A 58 -17.46 11.17 -4.37
C ALA A 58 -18.33 10.96 -3.12
N THR A 59 -18.86 9.76 -2.92
CA THR A 59 -19.64 9.40 -1.73
C THR A 59 -18.83 9.55 -0.44
N ALA A 60 -17.57 9.08 -0.43
CA ALA A 60 -16.72 9.19 0.74
C ALA A 60 -16.45 10.66 1.13
N TRP A 61 -16.17 11.51 0.14
CA TRP A 61 -15.94 12.94 0.38
C TRP A 61 -17.21 13.68 0.84
N GLY A 62 -18.38 13.28 0.34
CA GLY A 62 -19.68 13.82 0.74
C GLY A 62 -20.17 13.32 2.11
N SER A 63 -19.63 12.22 2.63
CA SER A 63 -20.07 11.65 3.92
C SER A 63 -19.62 12.43 5.16
N VAL A 64 -18.70 13.38 5.01
CA VAL A 64 -18.04 14.06 6.13
C VAL A 64 -18.32 15.56 6.10
N HIS A 65 -18.85 16.04 7.22
CA HIS A 65 -19.10 17.46 7.48
C HIS A 65 -18.45 17.82 8.82
N ASP A 66 -17.57 18.82 8.81
CA ASP A 66 -16.94 19.35 10.02
C ASP A 66 -16.64 20.84 9.78
N PRO A 67 -16.86 21.70 10.78
CA PRO A 67 -16.59 23.14 10.67
C PRO A 67 -15.09 23.44 10.55
N ASP A 68 -14.22 22.65 11.18
CA ASP A 68 -12.77 22.84 11.07
C ASP A 68 -12.26 22.31 9.73
N PRO A 69 -11.67 23.16 8.85
CA PRO A 69 -11.20 22.72 7.54
C PRO A 69 -10.14 21.61 7.61
N PHE A 70 -9.26 21.62 8.62
CA PHE A 70 -8.21 20.62 8.74
C PHE A 70 -8.75 19.27 9.18
N ARG A 71 -9.62 19.25 10.19
CA ARG A 71 -10.29 18.03 10.65
C ARG A 71 -11.22 17.47 9.56
N ARG A 72 -11.95 18.32 8.85
CA ARG A 72 -12.77 17.91 7.70
C ARG A 72 -11.95 17.20 6.64
N LEU A 73 -10.79 17.75 6.26
CA LEU A 73 -9.90 17.13 5.28
C LEU A 73 -9.38 15.78 5.78
N MET A 74 -8.90 15.71 7.02
CA MET A 74 -8.42 14.46 7.63
C MET A 74 -9.51 13.38 7.62
N MET A 75 -10.72 13.73 8.05
CA MET A 75 -11.85 12.80 8.10
C MET A 75 -12.29 12.34 6.71
N ARG A 76 -12.29 13.23 5.71
CA ARG A 76 -12.54 12.85 4.30
C ARG A 76 -11.52 11.84 3.80
N LEU A 77 -10.23 12.07 4.02
CA LEU A 77 -9.18 11.13 3.62
C LEU A 77 -9.32 9.77 4.31
N GLN A 78 -9.70 9.75 5.60
CA GLN A 78 -9.98 8.52 6.34
C GLN A 78 -11.22 7.79 5.82
N ALA A 79 -12.30 8.50 5.53
CA ALA A 79 -13.51 7.94 4.94
C ALA A 79 -13.21 7.32 3.57
N THR A 80 -12.50 8.04 2.71
CA THR A 80 -12.06 7.55 1.40
C THR A 80 -11.23 6.28 1.52
N ALA A 81 -10.24 6.25 2.41
CA ALA A 81 -9.41 5.07 2.61
C ALA A 81 -10.24 3.85 3.03
N ARG A 82 -11.19 4.02 3.97
CA ARG A 82 -12.08 2.94 4.44
C ARG A 82 -13.01 2.46 3.34
N MET A 83 -13.66 3.39 2.64
CA MET A 83 -14.63 3.06 1.59
C MET A 83 -13.96 2.41 0.39
N LEU A 84 -12.81 2.90 -0.07
CA LEU A 84 -12.03 2.24 -1.12
C LEU A 84 -11.54 0.86 -0.72
N THR A 85 -11.14 0.66 0.54
CA THR A 85 -10.74 -0.67 1.03
C THR A 85 -11.92 -1.65 0.99
N SER A 86 -13.11 -1.21 1.41
CA SER A 86 -14.33 -2.03 1.37
C SER A 86 -14.80 -2.30 -0.07
N TRP A 87 -14.84 -1.26 -0.91
CA TRP A 87 -15.24 -1.37 -2.31
C TRP A 87 -14.29 -2.26 -3.10
N SER A 88 -12.97 -2.09 -2.97
CA SER A 88 -11.98 -2.91 -3.70
C SER A 88 -12.05 -4.39 -3.31
N ALA A 89 -12.30 -4.68 -2.03
CA ALA A 89 -12.53 -6.04 -1.56
C ALA A 89 -13.78 -6.68 -2.20
N LYS A 90 -14.84 -5.88 -2.42
CA LYS A 90 -16.07 -6.34 -3.07
C LYS A 90 -15.96 -6.46 -4.59
N SER A 91 -15.33 -5.48 -5.25
CA SER A 91 -15.27 -5.42 -6.71
C SER A 91 -14.21 -6.37 -7.29
N THR A 92 -13.01 -6.33 -6.75
CA THR A 92 -11.86 -7.09 -7.29
C THR A 92 -11.62 -8.37 -6.51
N GLY A 93 -11.98 -8.42 -5.23
CA GLY A 93 -11.62 -9.53 -4.34
C GLY A 93 -10.10 -9.66 -4.16
N CYS A 94 -9.66 -10.81 -3.65
CA CYS A 94 -8.23 -11.11 -3.53
C CYS A 94 -7.69 -11.63 -4.87
N ILE A 95 -6.83 -10.82 -5.52
CA ILE A 95 -6.17 -11.18 -6.79
C ILE A 95 -5.42 -12.51 -6.67
N ARG A 96 -4.72 -12.72 -5.55
CA ARG A 96 -3.97 -13.95 -5.28
C ARG A 96 -4.87 -15.18 -5.18
N ASP A 97 -6.07 -15.04 -4.60
CA ASP A 97 -7.02 -16.15 -4.49
C ASP A 97 -7.54 -16.50 -5.89
N LYS A 98 -7.88 -15.50 -6.71
CA LYS A 98 -8.26 -15.70 -8.12
C LYS A 98 -7.15 -16.41 -8.91
N MET A 99 -5.90 -15.98 -8.75
CA MET A 99 -4.75 -16.64 -9.38
C MET A 99 -4.62 -18.10 -8.93
N THR A 100 -4.77 -18.36 -7.63
CA THR A 100 -4.67 -19.71 -7.06
C THR A 100 -5.75 -20.62 -7.61
N ILE A 101 -7.00 -20.14 -7.65
CA ILE A 101 -8.14 -20.87 -8.21
C ILE A 101 -7.93 -21.14 -9.70
N SER A 102 -7.53 -20.12 -10.49
CA SER A 102 -7.26 -20.31 -11.92
C SER A 102 -6.14 -21.33 -12.15
N HIS A 103 -5.05 -21.25 -11.38
CA HIS A 103 -3.93 -22.19 -11.48
C HIS A 103 -4.36 -23.63 -11.16
N GLU A 104 -5.12 -23.83 -10.09
CA GLU A 104 -5.66 -25.13 -9.70
C GLU A 104 -6.56 -25.72 -10.80
N LEU A 105 -7.48 -24.92 -11.35
CA LEU A 105 -8.36 -25.38 -12.43
C LEU A 105 -7.59 -25.72 -13.71
N ILE A 106 -6.60 -24.90 -14.09
CA ILE A 106 -5.71 -25.19 -15.22
C ILE A 106 -4.97 -26.51 -14.98
N SER A 107 -4.42 -26.72 -13.77
CA SER A 107 -3.71 -27.95 -13.42
C SER A 107 -4.59 -29.19 -13.52
N ARG A 108 -5.87 -29.09 -13.14
CA ARG A 108 -6.83 -30.21 -13.29
C ARG A 108 -7.11 -30.54 -14.75
N PHE A 109 -7.27 -29.51 -15.60
CA PHE A 109 -7.44 -29.74 -17.03
C PHE A 109 -6.18 -30.30 -17.69
N ASP A 110 -5.00 -29.83 -17.29
CA ASP A 110 -3.72 -30.33 -17.79
C ASP A 110 -3.55 -31.81 -17.42
N LYS A 111 -3.86 -32.19 -16.18
CA LYS A 111 -3.88 -33.60 -15.77
C LYS A 111 -4.90 -34.43 -16.57
N ALA A 112 -6.11 -33.92 -16.76
CA ALA A 112 -7.12 -34.64 -17.53
C ALA A 112 -6.71 -34.87 -19.00
N GLN A 113 -5.85 -34.02 -19.58
CA GLN A 113 -5.29 -34.21 -20.92
C GLN A 113 -4.30 -35.36 -21.03
N GLU A 114 -3.67 -35.76 -19.93
CA GLU A 114 -2.77 -36.91 -19.89
C GLU A 114 -3.56 -38.23 -20.05
N ASP A 115 -4.78 -38.27 -19.49
CA ASP A 115 -5.62 -39.48 -19.49
C ASP A 115 -6.63 -39.52 -20.65
N ARG A 116 -7.13 -38.37 -21.11
CA ARG A 116 -8.17 -38.28 -22.16
C ARG A 116 -8.13 -36.99 -22.97
N VAL A 117 -8.82 -36.98 -24.11
CA VAL A 117 -9.06 -35.74 -24.86
C VAL A 117 -10.09 -34.88 -24.11
N LEU A 118 -9.83 -33.57 -24.00
CA LEU A 118 -10.78 -32.61 -23.45
C LEU A 118 -11.92 -32.35 -24.45
N SER A 119 -13.13 -32.23 -23.93
CA SER A 119 -14.27 -31.79 -24.74
C SER A 119 -14.09 -30.32 -25.18
N PRO A 120 -14.72 -29.89 -26.30
CA PRO A 120 -14.64 -28.50 -26.75
C PRO A 120 -14.93 -27.43 -25.68
N PRO A 121 -15.97 -27.56 -24.81
CA PRO A 121 -16.21 -26.57 -23.76
C PRO A 121 -15.15 -26.57 -22.66
N GLU A 122 -14.58 -27.74 -22.31
CA GLU A 122 -13.48 -27.83 -21.34
C GLU A 122 -12.22 -27.15 -21.85
N ASP A 123 -11.85 -27.40 -23.11
CA ASP A 123 -10.69 -26.78 -23.72
C ASP A 123 -10.87 -25.25 -23.87
N TRP A 124 -12.08 -24.81 -24.23
CA TRP A 124 -12.42 -23.38 -24.23
C TRP A 124 -12.25 -22.76 -22.85
N LEU A 125 -12.81 -23.37 -21.80
CA LEU A 125 -12.72 -22.84 -20.43
C LEU A 125 -11.26 -22.80 -19.94
N ARG A 126 -10.48 -23.85 -20.21
CA ARG A 126 -9.05 -23.89 -19.90
C ARG A 126 -8.30 -22.75 -20.58
N LYS A 127 -8.56 -22.48 -21.86
CA LYS A 127 -7.97 -21.34 -22.60
C LYS A 127 -8.35 -20.00 -21.94
N GLN A 128 -9.62 -19.81 -21.58
CA GLN A 128 -10.07 -18.59 -20.88
C GLN A 128 -9.38 -18.41 -19.52
N LEU A 129 -9.23 -19.50 -18.75
CA LEU A 129 -8.54 -19.47 -17.47
C LEU A 129 -7.06 -19.10 -17.63
N LYS A 130 -6.37 -19.61 -18.66
CA LYS A 130 -4.98 -19.24 -18.96
C LYS A 130 -4.84 -17.75 -19.28
N ILE A 131 -5.73 -17.21 -20.12
CA ILE A 131 -5.75 -15.77 -20.44
C ILE A 131 -6.01 -14.93 -19.18
N ALA A 132 -7.03 -15.30 -18.39
CA ALA A 132 -7.36 -14.61 -17.14
C ALA A 132 -6.20 -14.66 -16.13
N TYR A 133 -5.55 -15.81 -15.97
CA TYR A 133 -4.40 -15.98 -15.09
C TYR A 133 -3.23 -15.07 -15.50
N LEU A 134 -2.91 -14.98 -16.79
CA LEU A 134 -1.87 -14.09 -17.29
C LEU A 134 -2.19 -12.61 -17.00
N GLY A 135 -3.46 -12.21 -17.19
CA GLY A 135 -3.93 -10.87 -16.83
C GLY A 135 -3.78 -10.58 -15.34
N LEU A 136 -4.19 -11.51 -14.47
CA LEU A 136 -4.05 -11.40 -13.02
C LEU A 136 -2.57 -11.36 -12.59
N ALA A 137 -1.71 -12.18 -13.19
CA ALA A 137 -0.28 -12.19 -12.89
C ALA A 137 0.40 -10.87 -13.29
N SER A 138 0.00 -10.28 -14.42
CA SER A 138 0.45 -8.95 -14.85
C SER A 138 0.01 -7.86 -13.86
N LEU A 139 -1.23 -7.93 -13.37
CA LEU A 139 -1.76 -7.02 -12.37
C LEU A 139 -1.03 -7.14 -11.02
N GLU A 140 -0.85 -8.36 -10.51
CA GLU A 140 -0.12 -8.64 -9.27
C GLU A 140 1.32 -8.09 -9.36
N ARG A 141 1.98 -8.25 -10.51
CA ARG A 141 3.32 -7.67 -10.78
C ARG A 141 3.29 -6.14 -10.71
N THR A 142 2.28 -5.51 -11.29
CA THR A 142 2.12 -4.04 -11.26
C THR A 142 1.95 -3.54 -9.83
N ILE A 143 1.11 -4.21 -9.03
CA ILE A 143 0.89 -3.93 -7.61
C ILE A 143 2.19 -4.11 -6.82
N ALA A 144 2.90 -5.21 -7.02
CA ALA A 144 4.16 -5.49 -6.33
C ALA A 144 5.21 -4.41 -6.62
N ARG A 145 5.33 -3.98 -7.88
CA ARG A 145 6.21 -2.89 -8.29
C ARG A 145 5.83 -1.55 -7.64
N GLN A 146 4.56 -1.19 -7.66
CA GLN A 146 4.04 0.03 -7.02
C GLN A 146 4.39 0.06 -5.54
N ARG A 147 4.15 -1.05 -4.82
CA ARG A 147 4.43 -1.18 -3.39
C ARG A 147 5.92 -1.13 -3.07
N ALA A 148 6.77 -1.73 -3.92
CA ALA A 148 8.21 -1.67 -3.80
C ALA A 148 8.79 -0.26 -4.04
N ARG A 149 8.03 0.63 -4.73
CA ARG A 149 8.46 1.95 -5.23
C ARG A 149 9.68 1.87 -6.14
N ILE A 150 9.65 0.96 -7.10
CA ILE A 150 10.69 0.80 -8.11
C ILE A 150 10.22 1.48 -9.39
N THR A 151 10.97 2.49 -9.86
CA THR A 151 10.65 3.29 -11.05
C THR A 151 11.32 2.75 -12.32
N THR A 152 12.45 2.07 -12.19
CA THR A 152 13.27 1.63 -13.33
C THR A 152 13.58 0.14 -13.17
N LEU A 153 13.27 -0.64 -14.19
CA LEU A 153 13.60 -2.06 -14.28
C LEU A 153 14.57 -2.23 -15.44
N LYS A 154 15.65 -2.97 -15.21
CA LYS A 154 16.43 -3.53 -16.31
C LYS A 154 15.69 -4.78 -16.79
N ASP A 155 15.71 -5.02 -18.09
CA ASP A 155 15.03 -6.18 -18.68
C ASP A 155 15.48 -7.47 -18.00
N GLY A 156 14.52 -8.34 -17.67
CA GLY A 156 14.76 -9.65 -17.04
C GLY A 156 14.36 -9.79 -15.56
N ASP A 157 14.13 -8.69 -14.82
CA ASP A 157 13.81 -8.77 -13.38
C ASP A 157 12.29 -8.78 -13.08
N ALA A 158 11.58 -9.71 -13.73
CA ALA A 158 10.13 -9.81 -13.68
C ALA A 158 9.59 -10.63 -12.49
N ASN A 159 10.40 -10.93 -11.47
CA ASN A 159 10.04 -11.82 -10.37
C ASN A 159 9.42 -11.05 -9.19
N THR A 160 8.25 -11.49 -8.70
CA THR A 160 7.63 -10.93 -7.48
C THR A 160 8.52 -11.07 -6.23
N ALA A 161 9.37 -12.10 -6.18
CA ALA A 161 10.34 -12.29 -5.10
C ALA A 161 11.32 -11.12 -4.95
N PHE A 162 11.75 -10.51 -6.05
CA PHE A 162 12.59 -9.31 -6.03
C PHE A 162 11.85 -8.14 -5.37
N PHE A 163 10.62 -7.87 -5.79
CA PHE A 163 9.79 -6.81 -5.19
C PHE A 163 9.53 -7.06 -3.70
N HIS A 164 9.30 -8.31 -3.30
CA HIS A 164 9.15 -8.68 -1.88
C HIS A 164 10.42 -8.42 -1.08
N ARG A 165 11.59 -8.78 -1.61
CA ARG A 165 12.88 -8.50 -0.98
C ARG A 165 13.10 -7.00 -0.84
N GLN A 166 12.83 -6.23 -1.88
CA GLN A 166 12.95 -4.77 -1.85
C GLN A 166 11.99 -4.14 -0.82
N CYS A 167 10.74 -4.60 -0.76
CA CYS A 167 9.80 -4.15 0.26
C CYS A 167 10.31 -4.43 1.68
N SER A 168 10.87 -5.61 1.91
CA SER A 168 11.42 -6.04 3.20
C SER A 168 12.63 -5.21 3.59
N TYR A 169 13.60 -5.04 2.68
CA TYR A 169 14.75 -4.16 2.86
C TYR A 169 14.33 -2.74 3.22
N ARG A 170 13.36 -2.17 2.50
CA ARG A 170 12.85 -0.82 2.80
C ARG A 170 12.11 -0.76 4.12
N ARG A 171 11.40 -1.82 4.53
CA ARG A 171 10.77 -1.90 5.86
C ARG A 171 11.83 -1.86 6.95
N GLN A 172 12.90 -2.65 6.80
CA GLN A 172 14.02 -2.69 7.75
C GLN A 172 14.74 -1.34 7.81
N LYS A 173 15.13 -0.77 6.66
CA LYS A 173 15.82 0.52 6.58
C LYS A 173 15.02 1.68 7.17
N ASN A 174 13.69 1.66 7.02
CA ASN A 174 12.81 2.71 7.54
C ASN A 174 12.31 2.43 8.97
N HIS A 175 12.76 1.35 9.61
CA HIS A 175 12.35 1.05 10.98
C HIS A 175 13.12 1.96 11.95
N ILE A 176 12.39 2.81 12.67
CA ILE A 176 12.98 3.70 13.68
C ILE A 176 13.13 2.90 14.98
N HIS A 177 14.37 2.59 15.37
CA HIS A 177 14.67 1.79 16.56
C HIS A 177 14.55 2.56 17.86
N ALA A 178 14.95 3.83 17.83
CA ALA A 178 14.96 4.72 18.97
C ALA A 178 14.72 6.14 18.50
N LEU A 179 14.10 6.96 19.35
CA LEU A 179 14.00 8.39 19.18
C LEU A 179 14.80 9.06 20.29
N THR A 180 15.66 10.01 19.92
CA THR A 180 16.41 10.80 20.89
C THR A 180 15.80 12.19 20.96
N ALA A 181 15.34 12.59 22.15
CA ALA A 181 14.81 13.93 22.41
C ALA A 181 15.35 14.42 23.75
N ASN A 182 15.94 15.63 23.76
CA ASN A 182 16.50 16.28 24.95
C ASN A 182 17.47 15.38 25.74
N GLY A 183 18.36 14.64 25.04
CA GLY A 183 19.31 13.70 25.66
C GLY A 183 18.70 12.36 26.10
N HIS A 184 17.38 12.19 26.07
CA HIS A 184 16.73 10.93 26.39
C HIS A 184 16.49 10.07 25.15
N VAL A 185 16.98 8.83 25.20
CA VAL A 185 16.74 7.82 24.17
C VAL A 185 15.51 7.00 24.55
N THR A 186 14.45 7.13 23.76
CA THR A 186 13.23 6.33 23.91
C THR A 186 13.25 5.18 22.90
N THR A 187 13.39 3.94 23.38
CA THR A 187 13.27 2.72 22.57
C THR A 187 11.87 2.13 22.71
N GLY A 188 11.21 1.88 21.58
CA GLY A 188 9.82 1.44 21.53
C GLY A 188 9.62 -0.01 21.94
N ARG A 189 9.59 -0.31 23.25
CA ARG A 189 8.99 -1.55 23.79
C ARG A 189 7.96 -1.30 24.90
N ARG A 190 7.80 -0.06 25.37
CA ARG A 190 6.68 0.34 26.22
C ARG A 190 5.64 1.05 25.37
N ARG A 191 4.43 0.47 25.34
CA ARG A 191 3.20 1.09 24.86
C ARG A 191 3.19 2.56 25.30
N TRP A 192 3.07 3.50 24.37
CA TRP A 192 2.67 4.87 24.68
C TRP A 192 1.27 4.80 25.32
N ARG A 193 1.21 4.53 26.63
CA ARG A 193 0.11 4.98 27.47
C ARG A 193 0.49 6.41 27.77
N GLY A 194 -0.23 7.37 27.20
CA GLY A 194 -0.06 8.77 27.56
C GLY A 194 -0.16 8.89 29.07
N GLN A 195 0.98 9.10 29.74
CA GLN A 195 0.99 9.63 31.08
C GLN A 195 0.65 11.11 30.90
N ARG A 196 -0.63 11.43 31.12
CA ARG A 196 -1.00 12.77 31.55
C ARG A 196 -0.55 12.87 33.01
N SER A 197 0.58 13.50 33.25
CA SER A 197 0.83 14.11 34.56
C SER A 197 0.03 15.41 34.61
N PRO A 198 -0.76 15.67 35.66
CA PRO A 198 -1.53 16.89 35.78
C PRO A 198 -0.68 17.96 36.46
N THR A 199 -0.09 18.87 35.70
CA THR A 199 0.28 20.19 36.23
C THR A 199 0.23 21.24 35.13
N SER A 200 -0.21 22.41 35.57
CA SER A 200 -0.72 23.58 34.86
C SER A 200 0.25 24.32 33.94
N THR A 201 -0.39 25.15 33.12
CA THR A 201 0.02 26.48 32.61
C THR A 201 0.94 26.57 31.38
N ASN A 202 0.33 27.13 30.32
CA ASN A 202 0.86 28.04 29.30
C ASN A 202 2.35 27.95 28.94
N SER A 203 2.64 27.59 27.69
CA SER A 203 3.17 28.55 26.69
C SER A 203 3.40 27.89 25.33
N SER A 204 2.98 28.62 24.31
CA SER A 204 3.44 28.75 22.92
C SER A 204 4.61 27.88 22.40
N ALA A 205 4.35 27.31 21.21
CA ALA A 205 5.32 27.00 20.13
C ALA A 205 6.29 25.82 20.40
N VAL A 206 6.73 24.96 19.47
CA VAL A 206 6.83 24.93 17.99
C VAL A 206 6.75 23.43 17.57
N LEU A 207 6.00 23.13 16.52
CA LEU A 207 5.93 21.80 15.88
C LEU A 207 7.17 21.55 14.98
N PRO A 208 7.89 20.42 15.08
CA PRO A 208 8.83 20.02 14.04
C PRO A 208 8.09 19.38 12.87
N GLN A 209 8.39 19.92 11.70
CA GLN A 209 7.89 19.57 10.38
C GLN A 209 7.97 18.07 10.06
N ALA A 210 6.82 17.44 9.85
CA ALA A 210 6.67 16.22 9.07
C ALA A 210 6.07 16.54 7.69
N THR A 211 6.57 17.59 7.04
CA THR A 211 6.16 18.01 5.70
C THR A 211 7.11 17.43 4.65
N ALA A 212 6.96 16.14 4.35
CA ALA A 212 7.54 15.56 3.13
C ALA A 212 6.90 14.21 2.80
N ARG A 213 5.58 14.16 2.56
CA ARG A 213 4.96 12.93 2.00
C ARG A 213 3.63 13.07 1.25
N TRP A 214 3.16 14.29 1.00
CA TRP A 214 1.85 14.52 0.34
C TRP A 214 1.92 15.27 -1.00
N THR A 215 3.11 15.69 -1.44
CA THR A 215 3.30 16.52 -2.64
C THR A 215 2.97 15.85 -3.98
N LEU A 216 2.80 14.53 -4.03
CA LEU A 216 2.46 13.82 -5.27
C LEU A 216 0.95 13.66 -5.53
N ILE A 217 0.08 13.91 -4.53
CA ILE A 217 -1.38 13.79 -4.70
C ILE A 217 -2.01 15.14 -5.07
N THR A 218 -1.36 16.26 -4.73
CA THR A 218 -1.92 17.60 -4.98
C THR A 218 -1.58 18.17 -6.37
N SER A 219 -0.45 17.79 -6.99
CA SER A 219 -0.03 18.37 -8.28
C SER A 219 -0.84 17.86 -9.48
N LEU A 220 -1.20 16.58 -9.50
CA LEU A 220 -2.02 15.99 -10.58
C LEU A 220 -3.50 16.35 -10.48
N SER A 221 -3.99 16.71 -9.28
CA SER A 221 -5.39 17.09 -9.05
C SER A 221 -5.69 18.57 -9.34
N LEU A 222 -4.73 19.48 -9.13
CA LEU A 222 -4.99 20.91 -9.32
C LEU A 222 -4.97 21.30 -10.82
N ALA A 223 -4.07 20.70 -11.60
CA ALA A 223 -3.98 20.95 -13.05
C ALA A 223 -5.22 20.42 -13.81
N THR A 224 -5.78 19.29 -13.39
CA THR A 224 -7.04 18.77 -13.95
C THR A 224 -8.24 19.60 -13.51
N TRP A 225 -8.25 20.13 -12.29
CA TRP A 225 -9.32 21.00 -11.81
C TRP A 225 -9.32 22.38 -12.49
N GLN A 226 -8.15 22.99 -12.70
CA GLN A 226 -8.00 24.26 -13.42
C GLN A 226 -8.39 24.16 -14.91
N ALA A 227 -8.10 23.03 -15.56
CA ALA A 227 -8.50 22.80 -16.95
C ALA A 227 -10.03 22.61 -17.12
N LEU A 228 -10.71 22.06 -16.10
CA LEU A 228 -12.16 21.86 -16.08
C LEU A 228 -12.95 23.15 -15.80
N THR A 229 -12.43 24.05 -14.95
CA THR A 229 -13.10 25.32 -14.65
C THR A 229 -13.10 26.29 -15.84
N SER A 230 -12.01 26.36 -16.61
CA SER A 230 -11.90 27.24 -17.78
C SER A 230 -12.84 26.82 -18.92
N ARG A 231 -13.04 25.51 -19.14
CA ARG A 231 -14.01 24.99 -20.12
C ARG A 231 -15.47 25.19 -19.70
N SER A 232 -15.75 25.22 -18.39
CA SER A 232 -17.10 25.43 -17.86
C SER A 232 -17.54 26.89 -17.90
N ALA A 233 -16.60 27.84 -17.84
CA ALA A 233 -16.87 29.27 -17.90
C ALA A 233 -17.23 29.75 -19.32
N GLN A 234 -16.64 29.18 -20.37
CA GLN A 234 -16.98 29.52 -21.77
C GLN A 234 -18.35 29.01 -22.22
N ARG A 235 -18.92 28.01 -21.53
CA ARG A 235 -20.24 27.45 -21.87
C ARG A 235 -21.43 28.17 -21.21
N LYS A 236 -21.18 29.04 -20.22
CA LYS A 236 -22.24 29.70 -19.42
C LYS A 236 -22.54 31.16 -19.83
N TYR A 237 -21.77 31.75 -20.73
CA TYR A 237 -21.97 33.15 -21.16
C TYR A 237 -22.14 33.29 -22.69
N GLY A 238 -22.73 32.30 -23.35
CA GLY A 238 -23.25 32.44 -24.72
C GLY A 238 -24.67 32.99 -24.68
N THR A 239 -24.79 34.29 -24.95
CA THR A 239 -26.02 35.10 -25.01
C THR A 239 -27.08 34.54 -25.98
N PRO A 240 -28.39 34.60 -25.66
CA PRO A 240 -29.45 34.43 -26.65
C PRO A 240 -29.79 35.79 -27.28
N SER A 241 -29.79 35.86 -28.61
CA SER A 241 -30.41 36.96 -29.35
C SER A 241 -31.41 36.41 -30.36
N ASN A 242 -32.71 36.65 -30.11
CA ASN A 242 -33.75 36.76 -31.14
C ASN A 242 -33.26 37.78 -32.18
N SER A 243 -33.37 37.53 -33.49
CA SER A 243 -34.55 37.78 -34.34
C SER A 243 -34.22 37.29 -35.74
#